data_AF-A0A496AV71-F1
#
_entry.id   AF-A0A496AV71-F1
#
_cell.length_a   1.000
_cell.length_b   1.000
_cell.length_c   1.000
_cell.angle_alpha   90.00
_cell.angle_beta   90.00
_cell.angle_gamma   90.00
#
_symmetry.space_group_name_H-M   'P 1'
#
loop_
_entity.id
_entity.type
_entity.pdbx_description
1 polymer ?
#
loop_
_entity_poly.entity_id
_entity_poly.type
_entity_poly.pdbx_seq_one_letter_code
_entity_poly.pdbx_strand_id
1 'polypeptide(L)'
;MTEQIEISSFSNEDNEKLKLCIENLKRLGNALQGYERDKNTFPEWLSELHPTYLEDNNHLICPADKDQGIQLLPYDVDPNLPVSYSYDCDPEYYERWMKKERHIYSDANPIVRCTHHGNIESDCSLLTNLHINLSFSNSIYISEGDWRKFPVEMYGGIEAAIAGYERALRLVPEDPNFFNLYSELIRLYVRANRNEDAEKLIKSFKSVMKPNENIMRFRDYWTLVDLLKVIGRYEKALSLLKRLQRIS
;
A
#
# COMPACT_ATOMS: atom_id res chain seq x y z
N MET A 1 -1.15 -32.56 13.76
CA MET A 1 0.22 -32.84 13.31
C MET A 1 0.72 -31.54 12.72
N THR A 2 1.55 -30.84 13.47
CA THR A 2 1.96 -29.45 13.22
C THR A 2 3.08 -29.46 12.19
N GLU A 3 2.81 -28.98 10.97
CA GLU A 3 3.87 -28.74 9.99
C GLU A 3 4.67 -27.51 10.43
N GLN A 4 5.84 -27.78 10.98
CA GLN A 4 6.91 -26.80 11.12
C GLN A 4 7.41 -26.46 9.72
N ILE A 5 7.30 -25.20 9.35
CA ILE A 5 7.93 -24.64 8.15
C ILE A 5 9.43 -24.66 8.39
N GLU A 6 10.18 -25.50 7.67
CA GLU A 6 11.65 -25.45 7.63
C GLU A 6 12.09 -24.20 6.88
N ILE A 7 12.50 -23.17 7.63
CA ILE A 7 13.07 -21.91 7.13
C ILE A 7 14.54 -22.18 6.80
N SER A 8 14.87 -22.46 5.53
CA SER A 8 16.22 -22.88 5.12
C SER A 8 16.93 -21.93 4.14
N SER A 9 16.65 -20.62 4.15
CA SER A 9 17.32 -19.69 3.23
C SER A 9 17.55 -18.25 3.75
N PHE A 10 17.78 -18.03 5.05
CA PHE A 10 18.39 -16.78 5.55
C PHE A 10 19.27 -16.99 6.78
N SER A 11 20.18 -16.04 7.03
CA SER A 11 20.91 -15.98 8.29
C SER A 11 19.90 -15.72 9.44
N ASN A 12 20.12 -16.31 10.61
CA ASN A 12 19.30 -16.01 11.79
C ASN A 12 19.23 -14.49 12.08
N GLU A 13 20.24 -13.73 11.65
CA GLU A 13 20.37 -12.30 11.89
C GLU A 13 19.30 -11.45 11.19
N ASP A 14 18.97 -11.74 9.93
CA ASP A 14 18.01 -10.93 9.17
C ASP A 14 16.57 -11.11 9.67
N ASN A 15 16.24 -12.32 10.14
CA ASN A 15 14.97 -12.60 10.81
C ASN A 15 14.86 -11.87 12.16
N GLU A 16 15.93 -11.79 12.93
CA GLU A 16 15.94 -11.03 14.19
C GLU A 16 15.80 -9.52 13.93
N LYS A 17 16.51 -8.98 12.92
CA LYS A 17 16.36 -7.58 12.49
C LYS A 17 14.92 -7.27 12.07
N LEU A 18 14.27 -8.18 11.35
CA LEU A 18 12.86 -8.03 10.96
C LEU A 18 11.92 -7.97 12.18
N LYS A 19 12.10 -8.88 13.15
CA LYS A 19 11.28 -8.88 14.38
C LYS A 19 11.44 -7.58 15.17
N LEU A 20 12.68 -7.14 15.37
CA LEU A 20 12.98 -5.88 16.06
C LEU A 20 12.39 -4.67 15.32
N CYS A 21 12.45 -4.65 13.99
CA CYS A 21 11.82 -3.60 13.18
C CYS A 21 10.30 -3.55 13.37
N ILE A 22 9.63 -4.70 13.40
CA ILE A 22 8.19 -4.79 13.69
C ILE A 22 7.88 -4.27 15.10
N GLU A 23 8.72 -4.58 16.09
CA GLU A 23 8.56 -4.05 17.46
C GLU A 23 8.73 -2.52 17.51
N ASN A 24 9.71 -1.97 16.80
CA ASN A 24 9.90 -0.53 16.67
C ASN A 24 8.66 0.14 16.03
N LEU A 25 8.12 -0.43 14.96
CA LEU A 25 6.89 0.08 14.33
C LEU A 25 5.70 0.07 15.29
N LYS A 26 5.53 -0.97 16.12
CA LYS A 26 4.47 -0.99 17.15
C LYS A 26 4.65 0.11 18.19
N ARG A 27 5.90 0.39 18.60
CA ARG A 27 6.22 1.49 19.52
C ARG A 27 5.90 2.84 18.89
N LEU A 28 6.28 3.04 17.63
CA LEU A 28 5.93 4.24 16.86
C LEU A 28 4.42 4.41 16.74
N GLY A 29 3.66 3.35 16.45
CA GLY A 29 2.20 3.41 16.38
C GLY A 29 1.57 3.81 17.72
N ASN A 30 2.04 3.26 18.83
CA ASN A 30 1.59 3.66 20.16
C ASN A 30 1.92 5.13 20.46
N ALA A 31 3.13 5.57 20.10
CA ALA A 31 3.57 6.96 20.30
C ALA A 31 2.72 7.94 19.47
N LEU A 32 2.45 7.62 18.19
CA LEU A 32 1.59 8.39 17.30
C LEU A 32 0.16 8.50 17.84
N GLN A 33 -0.41 7.41 18.34
CA GLN A 33 -1.75 7.43 18.96
C GLN A 33 -1.78 8.24 20.25
N GLY A 34 -0.69 8.25 21.02
CA GLY A 34 -0.53 9.13 22.18
C GLY A 34 -0.52 10.60 21.77
N TYR A 35 0.31 10.94 20.78
CA TYR A 35 0.40 12.29 20.23
C TYR A 35 -0.95 12.77 19.67
N GLU A 36 -1.62 11.96 18.85
CA GLU A 36 -2.94 12.29 18.27
C GLU A 36 -3.99 12.55 19.36
N ARG A 37 -3.99 11.77 20.44
CA ARG A 37 -4.94 11.95 21.54
C ARG A 37 -4.74 13.28 22.28
N ASP A 38 -3.49 13.69 22.47
CA ASP A 38 -3.16 14.89 23.25
C ASP A 38 -3.19 16.17 22.41
N LYS A 39 -2.86 16.07 21.12
CA LYS A 39 -2.70 17.22 20.21
C LYS A 39 -3.82 17.33 19.18
N ASN A 40 -4.65 16.30 19.04
CA ASN A 40 -5.72 16.20 18.03
C ASN A 40 -5.20 16.42 16.58
N THR A 41 -3.95 16.01 16.34
CA THR A 41 -3.25 16.05 15.05
C THR A 41 -2.11 15.04 15.06
N PHE A 42 -1.48 14.78 13.92
CA PHE A 42 -0.23 14.04 13.84
C PHE A 42 0.98 14.99 13.90
N PRO A 43 2.15 14.53 14.36
CA PRO A 43 3.37 15.33 14.30
C PRO A 43 3.75 15.60 12.84
N GLU A 44 4.49 16.68 12.62
CA GLU A 44 5.07 16.98 11.30
C GLU A 44 6.18 15.97 11.00
N TRP A 45 6.99 15.66 12.03
CA TRP A 45 8.15 14.77 11.95
C TRP A 45 8.08 13.66 13.00
N LEU A 46 8.54 12.44 12.67
CA LEU A 46 8.54 11.32 13.63
C LEU A 46 9.43 11.60 14.85
N SER A 47 10.49 12.40 14.69
CA SER A 47 11.36 12.80 15.80
C SER A 47 10.64 13.59 16.89
N GLU A 48 9.53 14.28 16.60
CA GLU A 48 8.74 15.01 17.60
C GLU A 48 8.07 14.09 18.63
N LEU A 49 7.95 12.80 18.33
CA LEU A 49 7.49 11.82 19.29
C LEU A 49 8.48 11.68 20.46
N HIS A 50 9.77 11.95 20.22
CA HIS A 50 10.80 11.88 21.25
C HIS A 50 10.97 13.22 21.99
N PRO A 51 11.18 13.21 23.33
CA PRO A 51 11.19 12.05 24.23
C PRO A 51 9.82 11.71 24.82
N THR A 52 8.79 12.51 24.57
CA THR A 52 7.53 12.50 25.34
C THR A 52 6.68 11.25 25.11
N TYR A 53 6.55 10.84 23.85
CA TYR A 53 5.75 9.68 23.44
C TYR A 53 6.63 8.47 23.07
N LEU A 54 7.90 8.73 22.75
CA LEU A 54 8.92 7.74 22.42
C LEU A 54 10.22 8.06 23.18
N GLU A 55 10.40 7.43 24.34
CA GLU A 55 11.51 7.75 25.27
C GLU A 55 12.90 7.51 24.66
N ASP A 56 13.09 6.39 23.95
CA ASP A 56 14.36 6.03 23.31
C ASP A 56 14.27 6.27 21.80
N ASN A 57 15.12 7.16 21.30
CA ASN A 57 15.17 7.55 19.89
C ASN A 57 15.77 6.46 18.99
N ASN A 58 16.42 5.42 19.53
CA ASN A 58 16.88 4.29 18.74
C ASN A 58 15.73 3.55 18.05
N HIS A 59 14.50 3.67 18.56
CA HIS A 59 13.31 3.12 17.91
C HIS A 59 12.92 3.85 16.60
N LEU A 60 13.51 5.01 16.30
CA LEU A 60 13.37 5.70 15.01
C LEU A 60 14.26 5.08 13.91
N ILE A 61 15.20 4.21 14.31
CA ILE A 61 16.13 3.55 13.39
C ILE A 61 15.71 2.10 13.16
N CYS A 62 15.67 1.71 11.89
CA CYS A 62 15.42 0.34 11.51
C CYS A 62 16.70 -0.49 11.75
N PRO A 63 16.64 -1.64 12.43
CA PRO A 63 17.80 -2.51 12.63
C PRO A 63 18.44 -3.06 11.35
N ALA A 64 17.71 -3.06 10.24
CA ALA A 64 18.21 -3.46 8.92
C ALA A 64 18.74 -2.28 8.08
N ASP A 65 18.58 -1.04 8.56
CA ASP A 65 19.08 0.15 7.89
C ASP A 65 20.59 0.31 8.11
N LYS A 66 21.36 0.19 7.04
CA LYS A 66 22.82 0.31 7.07
C LYS A 66 23.28 1.77 7.17
N ASP A 67 22.42 2.70 6.77
CA ASP A 67 22.70 4.13 6.74
C ASP A 67 22.20 4.83 8.02
N GLN A 68 21.59 4.08 8.95
CA GLN A 68 21.20 4.53 10.28
C GLN A 68 20.33 5.80 10.25
N GLY A 69 19.35 5.83 9.34
CA GLY A 69 18.41 6.94 9.18
C GLY A 69 18.98 8.14 8.43
N ILE A 70 20.19 8.05 7.90
CA ILE A 70 20.81 9.11 7.09
C ILE A 70 20.43 8.89 5.62
N GLN A 71 19.59 9.77 5.08
CA GLN A 71 19.26 9.72 3.66
C GLN A 71 20.37 10.33 2.80
N LEU A 72 20.65 9.69 1.66
CA LEU A 72 21.64 10.18 0.68
C LEU A 72 21.21 11.48 -0.01
N LEU A 73 19.91 11.75 -0.11
CA LEU A 73 19.35 12.95 -0.70
C LEU A 73 18.69 13.81 0.38
N PRO A 74 18.87 15.14 0.37
CA PRO A 74 18.45 16.02 1.46
C PRO A 74 16.97 16.45 1.39
N TYR A 75 16.16 15.81 0.56
CA TYR A 75 14.74 16.16 0.42
C TYR A 75 13.93 15.31 1.41
N ASP A 76 13.05 15.94 2.19
CA ASP A 76 12.12 15.30 3.14
C ASP A 76 12.79 14.47 4.25
N VAL A 77 13.97 14.91 4.71
CA VAL A 77 14.68 14.32 5.86
C VAL A 77 14.18 14.98 7.14
N ASP A 78 13.88 14.16 8.15
CA ASP A 78 13.57 14.64 9.50
C ASP A 78 14.70 15.57 10.00
N PRO A 79 14.40 16.84 10.33
CA PRO A 79 15.43 17.84 10.59
C PRO A 79 16.08 17.69 11.96
N ASN A 80 15.48 16.93 12.88
CA ASN A 80 15.91 16.90 14.28
C ASN A 80 16.67 15.63 14.64
N LEU A 81 16.23 14.47 14.15
CA LEU A 81 16.84 13.17 14.45
C LEU A 81 16.91 12.30 13.20
N PRO A 82 17.91 11.40 13.07
CA PRO A 82 17.91 10.40 12.01
C PRO A 82 16.68 9.47 12.14
N VAL A 83 16.05 9.16 11.01
CA VAL A 83 14.83 8.34 10.94
C VAL A 83 14.94 7.39 9.75
N SER A 84 14.82 6.09 9.98
CA SER A 84 14.85 5.07 8.93
C SER A 84 13.48 4.81 8.29
N TYR A 85 12.41 5.33 8.87
CA TYR A 85 11.06 5.03 8.43
C TYR A 85 10.51 6.16 7.55
N SER A 86 9.86 5.82 6.44
CA SER A 86 9.13 6.82 5.68
C SER A 86 7.83 7.17 6.40
N TYR A 87 7.52 8.45 6.46
CA TYR A 87 6.40 9.01 7.20
C TYR A 87 5.70 10.07 6.36
N ASP A 88 4.48 9.76 5.93
CA ASP A 88 3.76 10.60 4.96
C ASP A 88 2.81 11.57 5.67
N CYS A 89 3.28 12.33 6.66
CA CYS A 89 2.48 13.37 7.34
C CYS A 89 3.02 14.80 7.19
N ASP A 90 3.87 15.06 6.18
CA ASP A 90 4.15 16.44 5.74
C ASP A 90 2.81 17.22 5.62
N PRO A 91 2.66 18.40 6.25
CA PRO A 91 1.39 19.12 6.32
C PRO A 91 0.76 19.41 4.95
N GLU A 92 1.54 19.80 3.95
CA GLU A 92 1.01 20.11 2.61
C GLU A 92 0.54 18.83 1.89
N TYR A 93 1.30 17.73 2.02
CA TYR A 93 0.93 16.44 1.46
C TYR A 93 -0.22 15.76 2.22
N TYR A 94 -0.23 15.89 3.54
CA TYR A 94 -1.20 15.30 4.45
C TYR A 94 -2.60 15.83 4.17
N GLU A 95 -2.73 17.16 4.03
CA GLU A 95 -4.00 17.80 3.75
C GLU A 95 -4.54 17.48 2.35
N ARG A 96 -3.67 17.40 1.34
CA ARG A 96 -4.08 17.24 -0.06
C ARG A 96 -4.40 15.80 -0.44
N TRP A 97 -3.60 14.83 0.02
CA TRP A 97 -3.66 13.46 -0.48
C TRP A 97 -3.92 12.42 0.60
N MET A 98 -3.26 12.50 1.75
CA MET A 98 -3.43 11.49 2.79
C MET A 98 -4.82 11.50 3.42
N LYS A 99 -5.42 12.68 3.67
CA LYS A 99 -6.82 12.74 4.15
C LYS A 99 -7.78 12.03 3.16
N LYS A 100 -7.56 12.19 1.85
CA LYS A 100 -8.38 11.57 0.82
C LYS A 100 -8.14 10.06 0.73
N GLU A 101 -6.88 9.62 0.64
CA GLU A 101 -6.55 8.19 0.59
C GLU A 101 -6.93 7.46 1.88
N ARG A 102 -6.71 8.07 3.06
CA ARG A 102 -7.18 7.55 4.35
C ARG A 102 -8.69 7.44 4.39
N HIS A 103 -9.43 8.40 3.84
CA HIS A 103 -10.89 8.28 3.76
C HIS A 103 -11.33 7.10 2.87
N ILE A 104 -10.65 6.91 1.73
CA ILE A 104 -10.99 5.88 0.73
C ILE A 104 -10.63 4.48 1.24
N TYR A 105 -9.37 4.28 1.64
CA TYR A 105 -8.85 3.01 2.12
C TYR A 105 -9.13 2.76 3.61
N SER A 106 -9.66 3.75 4.33
CA SER A 106 -9.86 3.68 5.79
C SER A 106 -8.53 3.41 6.49
N ASP A 107 -8.57 2.61 7.54
CA ASP A 107 -7.40 2.22 8.31
C ASP A 107 -6.31 1.52 7.49
N ALA A 108 -6.67 0.89 6.37
CA ALA A 108 -5.77 0.13 5.53
C ALA A 108 -4.64 0.99 4.90
N ASN A 109 -4.76 2.33 4.89
CA ASN A 109 -3.71 3.24 4.44
C ASN A 109 -2.57 3.29 5.48
N PRO A 110 -1.30 3.01 5.10
CA PRO A 110 -0.21 3.05 6.04
C PRO A 110 0.23 4.47 6.37
N ILE A 111 0.54 4.72 7.63
CA ILE A 111 1.05 6.00 8.13
C ILE A 111 2.59 6.01 8.21
N VAL A 112 3.20 4.87 8.55
CA VAL A 112 4.66 4.71 8.61
C VAL A 112 5.04 3.45 7.84
N ARG A 113 6.15 3.51 7.07
CA ARG A 113 6.61 2.37 6.27
C ARG A 113 8.12 2.16 6.42
N CYS A 114 8.54 0.90 6.42
CA CYS A 114 9.95 0.51 6.36
C CYS A 114 10.25 -0.19 5.03
N THR A 115 11.34 0.19 4.36
CA THR A 115 11.75 -0.35 3.05
C THR A 115 13.10 -1.07 3.07
N HIS A 116 13.71 -1.22 4.26
CA HIS A 116 15.08 -1.73 4.46
C HIS A 116 15.21 -3.26 4.43
N HIS A 117 14.10 -3.99 4.33
CA HIS A 117 14.12 -5.45 4.37
C HIS A 117 14.03 -6.01 2.95
N GLY A 118 14.84 -7.03 2.65
CA GLY A 118 14.76 -7.78 1.39
C GLY A 118 13.56 -8.73 1.39
N ASN A 119 12.94 -8.94 0.23
CA ASN A 119 11.90 -9.97 0.09
C ASN A 119 12.55 -11.37 0.04
N ILE A 120 12.22 -12.19 1.03
CA ILE A 120 12.79 -13.53 1.25
C ILE A 120 12.24 -14.55 0.25
N GLU A 121 11.05 -14.32 -0.31
CA GLU A 121 10.35 -15.27 -1.20
C GLU A 121 10.57 -14.98 -2.69
N SER A 122 11.25 -13.89 -3.02
CA SER A 122 11.47 -13.48 -4.40
C SER A 122 12.77 -14.07 -4.94
N ASP A 123 12.66 -15.09 -5.79
CA ASP A 123 13.77 -15.64 -6.59
C ASP A 123 14.41 -14.62 -7.55
N CYS A 124 13.85 -13.40 -7.66
CA CYS A 124 14.41 -12.33 -8.47
C CYS A 124 15.52 -11.57 -7.73
N SER A 125 16.73 -11.64 -8.28
CA SER A 125 17.91 -10.84 -7.91
C SER A 125 17.79 -9.32 -8.19
N LEU A 126 16.59 -8.86 -8.55
CA LEU A 126 16.27 -7.45 -8.79
C LEU A 126 15.32 -6.95 -7.68
N LEU A 127 15.89 -6.65 -6.52
CA LEU A 127 15.43 -5.65 -5.55
C LEU A 127 13.90 -5.54 -5.37
N THR A 128 13.21 -6.63 -5.04
CA THR A 128 11.88 -6.50 -4.43
C THR A 128 12.09 -6.16 -2.95
N ASN A 129 12.07 -4.87 -2.62
CA ASN A 129 12.13 -4.44 -1.23
C ASN A 129 10.82 -4.82 -0.54
N LEU A 130 10.92 -5.55 0.55
CA LEU A 130 9.83 -5.86 1.45
C LEU A 130 9.45 -4.58 2.18
N HIS A 131 8.20 -4.14 2.02
CA HIS A 131 7.68 -3.01 2.76
C HIS A 131 6.91 -3.51 3.97
N ILE A 132 7.31 -3.04 5.15
CA ILE A 132 6.57 -3.27 6.39
C ILE A 132 5.77 -2.01 6.65
N ASN A 133 4.46 -2.16 6.72
CA ASN A 133 3.52 -1.06 6.76
C ASN A 133 2.84 -1.03 8.13
N LEU A 134 2.81 0.16 8.74
CA LEU A 134 2.08 0.44 9.96
C LEU A 134 0.84 1.27 9.62
N SER A 135 -0.33 0.81 10.02
CA SER A 135 -1.60 1.52 9.83
C SER A 135 -1.93 2.52 10.94
N PHE A 136 -2.95 3.35 10.73
CA PHE A 136 -3.43 4.30 11.74
C PHE A 136 -3.97 3.61 13.02
N SER A 137 -4.52 2.40 12.90
CA SER A 137 -4.99 1.58 14.03
C SER A 137 -3.90 0.74 14.68
N ASN A 138 -2.63 0.96 14.30
CA ASN A 138 -1.49 0.19 14.78
C ASN A 138 -1.47 -1.27 14.28
N SER A 139 -2.11 -1.54 13.13
CA SER A 139 -2.00 -2.82 12.45
C SER A 139 -0.74 -2.86 11.60
N ILE A 140 -0.06 -4.02 11.58
CA ILE A 140 1.14 -4.24 10.77
C ILE A 140 0.84 -5.25 9.68
N TYR A 141 1.22 -4.92 8.45
CA TYR A 141 1.13 -5.82 7.32
C TYR A 141 2.29 -5.60 6.35
N ILE A 142 2.53 -6.60 5.51
CA ILE A 142 3.66 -6.64 4.58
C ILE A 142 3.14 -6.47 3.16
N SER A 143 3.92 -5.78 2.31
CA SER A 143 3.63 -5.64 0.88
C SER A 143 4.93 -5.48 0.07
N GLU A 144 4.86 -5.63 -1.25
CA GLU A 144 5.93 -5.17 -2.14
C GLU A 144 5.61 -3.81 -2.74
N GLY A 145 6.51 -2.83 -2.63
CA GLY A 145 6.39 -1.53 -3.29
C GLY A 145 5.07 -0.80 -3.02
N ASP A 146 4.09 -0.95 -3.93
CA ASP A 146 2.77 -0.34 -3.82
C ASP A 146 1.80 -1.22 -3.00
N TRP A 147 1.60 -0.84 -1.74
CA TRP A 147 0.71 -1.54 -0.80
C TRP A 147 -0.73 -1.69 -1.31
N ARG A 148 -1.19 -0.82 -2.22
CA ARG A 148 -2.54 -0.91 -2.80
C ARG A 148 -2.72 -2.17 -3.65
N LYS A 149 -1.64 -2.85 -4.05
CA LYS A 149 -1.71 -4.14 -4.78
C LYS A 149 -1.76 -5.36 -3.87
N PHE A 150 -1.72 -5.16 -2.55
CA PHE A 150 -1.72 -6.21 -1.53
C PHE A 150 -2.93 -6.09 -0.60
N PRO A 151 -4.16 -6.10 -1.16
CA PRO A 151 -5.36 -5.78 -0.39
C PRO A 151 -5.72 -6.85 0.65
N VAL A 152 -5.26 -8.10 0.46
CA VAL A 152 -5.55 -9.19 1.40
C VAL A 152 -4.73 -9.04 2.66
N GLU A 153 -3.44 -8.72 2.52
CA GLU A 153 -2.51 -8.47 3.61
C GLU A 153 -2.96 -7.23 4.39
N MET A 154 -3.30 -6.18 3.65
CA MET A 154 -3.75 -4.90 4.19
C MET A 154 -5.06 -4.97 4.99
N TYR A 155 -6.04 -5.79 4.56
CA TYR A 155 -7.32 -5.97 5.26
C TYR A 155 -7.41 -7.26 6.10
N GLY A 156 -6.35 -8.08 6.14
CA GLY A 156 -6.29 -9.32 6.93
C GLY A 156 -7.11 -10.50 6.37
N GLY A 157 -7.61 -10.42 5.13
CA GLY A 157 -8.37 -11.51 4.52
C GLY A 157 -9.09 -11.13 3.23
N ILE A 158 -9.43 -12.12 2.40
CA ILE A 158 -10.03 -11.91 1.08
C ILE A 158 -11.40 -11.23 1.14
N GLU A 159 -12.29 -11.65 2.06
CA GLU A 159 -13.62 -11.05 2.19
C GLU A 159 -13.56 -9.62 2.76
N ALA A 160 -12.67 -9.40 3.74
CA ALA A 160 -12.42 -8.07 4.29
C ALA A 160 -11.84 -7.13 3.21
N ALA A 161 -10.95 -7.65 2.36
CA ALA A 161 -10.40 -6.94 1.22
C ALA A 161 -11.46 -6.54 0.19
N ILE A 162 -12.33 -7.49 -0.17
CA ILE A 162 -13.45 -7.22 -1.08
C ILE A 162 -14.35 -6.13 -0.49
N ALA A 163 -14.78 -6.27 0.77
CA ALA A 163 -15.64 -5.30 1.42
C ALA A 163 -15.00 -3.90 1.49
N GLY A 164 -13.69 -3.84 1.79
CA GLY A 164 -12.91 -2.60 1.83
C GLY A 164 -12.83 -1.91 0.46
N TYR A 165 -12.55 -2.67 -0.60
CA TYR A 165 -12.47 -2.15 -1.97
C TYR A 165 -13.83 -1.77 -2.56
N GLU A 166 -14.88 -2.55 -2.28
CA GLU A 166 -16.25 -2.19 -2.65
C GLU A 166 -16.67 -0.86 -1.97
N ARG A 167 -16.32 -0.66 -0.69
CA ARG A 167 -16.55 0.59 0.03
C ARG A 167 -15.76 1.75 -0.61
N ALA A 168 -14.46 1.56 -0.79
CA ALA A 168 -13.58 2.55 -1.42
C ALA A 168 -14.14 3.00 -2.78
N LEU A 169 -14.57 2.03 -3.60
CA LEU A 169 -15.07 2.30 -4.93
C LEU A 169 -16.42 3.05 -4.93
N ARG A 170 -17.28 2.82 -3.94
CA ARG A 170 -18.52 3.61 -3.78
C ARG A 170 -18.25 5.09 -3.53
N LEU A 171 -17.11 5.44 -2.93
CA LEU A 171 -16.73 6.82 -2.64
C LEU A 171 -16.16 7.54 -3.87
N VAL A 172 -15.42 6.82 -4.71
CA VAL A 172 -14.69 7.39 -5.86
C VAL A 172 -14.86 6.59 -7.16
N PRO A 173 -16.10 6.32 -7.60
CA PRO A 173 -16.34 5.45 -8.76
C PRO A 173 -15.83 6.04 -10.08
N GLU A 174 -15.82 7.37 -10.20
CA GLU A 174 -15.46 8.08 -11.44
C GLU A 174 -14.08 8.74 -11.40
N ASP A 175 -13.35 8.67 -10.28
CA ASP A 175 -12.05 9.33 -10.14
C ASP A 175 -10.95 8.47 -10.78
N PRO A 176 -10.34 8.90 -11.90
CA PRO A 176 -9.35 8.11 -12.61
C PRO A 176 -8.13 7.77 -11.76
N ASN A 177 -7.84 8.56 -10.72
CA ASN A 177 -6.72 8.30 -9.81
C ASN A 177 -6.90 7.00 -9.02
N PHE A 178 -8.14 6.56 -8.82
CA PHE A 178 -8.50 5.35 -8.07
C PHE A 178 -8.95 4.20 -8.95
N PHE A 179 -8.71 4.24 -10.27
CA PHE A 179 -9.09 3.15 -11.17
C PHE A 179 -8.31 1.84 -10.91
N ASN A 180 -7.21 1.88 -10.17
CA ASN A 180 -6.57 0.68 -9.62
C ASN A 180 -7.51 -0.12 -8.69
N LEU A 181 -8.49 0.53 -8.02
CA LEU A 181 -9.50 -0.16 -7.22
C LEU A 181 -10.27 -1.19 -8.06
N TYR A 182 -10.60 -0.87 -9.31
CA TYR A 182 -11.26 -1.82 -10.21
C TYR A 182 -10.36 -3.01 -10.53
N SER A 183 -9.09 -2.76 -10.86
CA SER A 183 -8.10 -3.80 -11.18
C SER A 183 -7.86 -4.77 -10.03
N GLU A 184 -7.76 -4.27 -8.79
CA GLU A 184 -7.54 -5.14 -7.65
C GLU A 184 -8.83 -5.84 -7.19
N LEU A 185 -9.97 -5.14 -7.21
CA LEU A 185 -11.25 -5.74 -6.84
C LEU A 185 -11.65 -6.88 -7.79
N ILE A 186 -11.34 -6.78 -9.10
CA ILE A 186 -11.65 -7.89 -10.02
C ILE A 186 -10.80 -9.13 -9.75
N ARG A 187 -9.52 -8.95 -9.37
CA ARG A 187 -8.63 -10.06 -8.98
C ARG A 187 -9.14 -10.72 -7.71
N LEU A 188 -9.59 -9.92 -6.73
CA LEU A 188 -10.22 -10.41 -5.51
C LEU A 188 -11.48 -11.22 -5.80
N TYR A 189 -12.38 -10.73 -6.65
CA TYR A 189 -13.59 -11.48 -7.03
C TYR A 189 -13.26 -12.81 -7.70
N VAL A 190 -12.31 -12.84 -8.65
CA VAL A 190 -11.89 -14.10 -9.31
C VAL A 190 -11.31 -15.06 -8.28
N ARG A 191 -10.44 -14.58 -7.40
CA ARG A 191 -9.80 -15.40 -6.36
C ARG A 191 -10.80 -15.94 -5.33
N ALA A 192 -11.90 -15.22 -5.08
CA ALA A 192 -13.03 -15.65 -4.26
C ALA A 192 -14.11 -16.45 -5.02
N ASN A 193 -13.88 -16.80 -6.30
CA ASN A 193 -14.86 -17.46 -7.18
C ASN A 193 -16.18 -16.68 -7.38
N ARG A 194 -16.19 -15.36 -7.19
CA ARG A 194 -17.35 -14.46 -7.37
C ARG A 194 -17.44 -13.93 -8.81
N ASN A 195 -17.53 -14.86 -9.76
CA ASN A 195 -17.49 -14.55 -11.20
C ASN A 195 -18.60 -13.60 -11.68
N GLU A 196 -19.80 -13.70 -11.10
CA GLU A 196 -20.91 -12.79 -11.44
C GLU A 196 -20.62 -11.35 -11.04
N ASP A 197 -19.98 -11.14 -9.88
CA ASP A 197 -19.63 -9.82 -9.39
C ASP A 197 -18.48 -9.21 -10.19
N ALA A 198 -17.53 -10.03 -10.65
CA ALA A 198 -16.50 -9.61 -11.60
C ALA A 198 -17.11 -9.08 -12.92
N GLU A 199 -18.12 -9.77 -13.47
CA GLU A 199 -18.81 -9.31 -14.68
C GLU A 199 -19.64 -8.02 -14.43
N LYS A 200 -20.28 -7.89 -13.25
CA LYS A 200 -20.95 -6.64 -12.86
C LYS A 200 -19.96 -5.49 -12.72
N LEU A 201 -18.78 -5.73 -12.15
CA LEU A 201 -17.73 -4.73 -11.98
C LEU A 201 -17.24 -4.18 -13.32
N ILE A 202 -17.04 -5.03 -14.34
CA ILE A 202 -16.68 -4.58 -15.69
C ILE A 202 -17.77 -3.69 -16.30
N LYS A 203 -19.05 -4.04 -16.11
CA LYS A 203 -20.16 -3.20 -16.58
C LYS A 203 -20.16 -1.84 -15.89
N SER A 204 -19.94 -1.81 -14.56
CA SER A 204 -19.79 -0.58 -13.79
C SER A 204 -18.62 0.27 -14.29
N PHE A 205 -17.45 -0.33 -14.50
CA PHE A 205 -16.28 0.39 -15.02
C PHE A 205 -16.56 1.03 -16.39
N LYS A 206 -17.22 0.29 -17.29
CA LYS A 206 -17.60 0.81 -18.61
C LYS A 206 -18.58 1.98 -18.56
N SER A 207 -19.40 2.10 -17.51
CA SER A 207 -20.31 3.25 -17.37
C SER A 207 -19.63 4.51 -16.86
N VAL A 208 -18.50 4.38 -16.15
CA VAL A 208 -17.77 5.54 -15.57
C VAL A 208 -16.60 5.99 -16.43
N MET A 209 -16.02 5.10 -17.25
CA MET A 209 -14.91 5.46 -18.12
C MET A 209 -15.31 6.57 -19.11
N LYS A 210 -14.41 7.52 -19.39
CA LYS A 210 -14.67 8.68 -20.27
C LYS A 210 -13.80 8.59 -21.54
N PRO A 211 -14.21 7.78 -22.53
CA PRO A 211 -13.35 7.41 -23.67
C PRO A 211 -13.04 8.53 -24.68
N ASN A 212 -13.66 9.70 -24.56
CA ASN A 212 -13.68 10.73 -25.61
C ASN A 212 -13.08 12.08 -25.18
N GLU A 213 -12.52 12.19 -23.98
CA GLU A 213 -11.89 13.43 -23.49
C GLU A 213 -10.36 13.20 -23.36
N ASN A 214 -9.58 14.18 -23.84
CA ASN A 214 -8.16 14.10 -24.21
C ASN A 214 -7.22 13.40 -23.19
N ILE A 215 -6.16 12.76 -23.69
CA ILE A 215 -5.01 12.12 -22.99
C ILE A 215 -5.36 10.95 -22.03
N MET A 216 -6.43 11.03 -21.24
CA MET A 216 -6.86 9.95 -20.33
C MET A 216 -7.46 8.74 -21.05
N ARG A 217 -7.75 8.87 -22.35
CA ARG A 217 -8.22 7.80 -23.24
C ARG A 217 -7.45 6.50 -23.02
N PHE A 218 -6.11 6.54 -22.98
CA PHE A 218 -5.32 5.31 -22.87
C PHE A 218 -5.39 4.67 -21.47
N ARG A 219 -5.46 5.46 -20.40
CA ARG A 219 -5.46 4.93 -19.03
C ARG A 219 -6.71 4.07 -18.77
N ASP A 220 -7.87 4.60 -19.08
CA ASP A 220 -9.16 3.91 -18.87
C ASP A 220 -9.24 2.63 -19.70
N TYR A 221 -8.79 2.69 -20.95
CA TYR A 221 -8.76 1.51 -21.80
C TYR A 221 -7.76 0.46 -21.32
N TRP A 222 -6.59 0.86 -20.79
CA TRP A 222 -5.64 -0.06 -20.17
C TRP A 222 -6.23 -0.75 -18.95
N THR A 223 -6.94 -0.02 -18.08
CA THR A 223 -7.68 -0.63 -16.98
C THR A 223 -8.71 -1.63 -17.51
N LEU A 224 -9.56 -1.26 -18.49
CA LEU A 224 -10.55 -2.19 -19.04
C LEU A 224 -9.90 -3.44 -19.66
N VAL A 225 -8.78 -3.29 -20.36
CA VAL A 225 -8.01 -4.42 -20.91
C VAL A 225 -7.52 -5.34 -19.80
N ASP A 226 -6.97 -4.78 -18.71
CA ASP A 226 -6.55 -5.55 -17.54
C ASP A 226 -7.72 -6.33 -16.93
N LEU A 227 -8.87 -5.67 -16.70
CA LEU A 227 -10.08 -6.32 -16.19
C LEU A 227 -10.51 -7.50 -17.07
N LEU A 228 -10.54 -7.31 -18.39
CA LEU A 228 -10.92 -8.35 -19.34
C LEU A 228 -9.94 -9.52 -19.34
N LYS A 229 -8.64 -9.26 -19.21
CA LYS A 229 -7.61 -10.31 -19.12
C LYS A 229 -7.78 -11.15 -17.85
N VAL A 230 -8.03 -10.51 -16.70
CA VAL A 230 -8.18 -11.19 -15.40
C VAL A 230 -9.32 -12.22 -15.45
N ILE A 231 -10.44 -11.91 -16.12
CA ILE A 231 -11.57 -12.84 -16.28
C ILE A 231 -11.48 -13.74 -17.54
N GLY A 232 -10.30 -13.81 -18.17
CA GLY A 232 -10.05 -14.68 -19.32
C GLY A 232 -10.74 -14.27 -20.64
N ARG A 233 -11.17 -13.01 -20.78
CA ARG A 233 -11.80 -12.48 -22.02
C ARG A 233 -10.76 -11.91 -22.99
N TYR A 234 -9.73 -12.71 -23.28
CA TYR A 234 -8.57 -12.30 -24.09
C TYR A 234 -8.96 -11.80 -25.49
N GLU A 235 -9.92 -12.43 -26.16
CA GLU A 235 -10.38 -11.98 -27.49
C GLU A 235 -11.02 -10.59 -27.46
N LYS A 236 -11.79 -10.28 -26.42
CA LYS A 236 -12.39 -8.94 -26.24
C LYS A 236 -11.31 -7.90 -25.95
N ALA A 237 -10.32 -8.26 -25.12
CA ALA A 237 -9.18 -7.40 -24.84
C ALA A 237 -8.35 -7.11 -26.12
N LEU A 238 -8.07 -8.14 -26.93
CA LEU A 238 -7.33 -8.00 -28.18
C LEU A 238 -8.10 -7.15 -29.21
N SER A 239 -9.41 -7.38 -29.34
CA SER A 239 -10.27 -6.58 -30.22
C SER A 239 -10.26 -5.10 -29.82
N LEU A 240 -10.32 -4.81 -28.52
CA LEU A 240 -10.22 -3.46 -27.99
C LEU A 240 -8.87 -2.82 -28.33
N LEU A 241 -7.76 -3.49 -28.06
CA LEU A 241 -6.42 -2.99 -28.38
C LEU A 241 -6.24 -2.71 -29.88
N LYS A 242 -6.70 -3.62 -30.75
CA LYS A 242 -6.68 -3.41 -32.21
C LYS A 242 -7.50 -2.19 -32.64
N ARG A 243 -8.64 -1.94 -31.99
CA ARG A 243 -9.44 -0.73 -32.25
C ARG A 243 -8.68 0.52 -31.83
N LEU A 244 -8.02 0.51 -30.68
CA LEU A 244 -7.24 1.64 -30.15
C LEU A 244 -6.05 1.99 -31.04
N GLN A 245 -5.36 0.99 -31.59
CA GLN A 245 -4.26 1.19 -32.53
C GLN A 245 -4.70 1.87 -33.83
N ARG A 246 -5.94 1.68 -34.27
CA ARG A 246 -6.48 2.27 -35.51
C ARG A 246 -6.90 3.73 -35.36
N ILE A 247 -7.06 4.20 -34.12
CA ILE A 247 -7.59 5.53 -33.77
C ILE A 247 -6.57 6.38 -33.01
N SER A 248 -5.33 5.87 -32.90
CA SER A 248 -4.11 6.54 -32.43
C SER A 248 -3.29 6.97 -33.64
#